data_AF-A0A368DB36-F1
#
_entry.id   AF-A0A368DB36-F1
#
_cell.length_a   1.000
_cell.length_b   1.000
_cell.length_c   1.000
_cell.angle_alpha   90.00
_cell.angle_beta   90.00
_cell.angle_gamma   90.00
#
_symmetry.space_group_name_H-M   'P 1'
#
loop_
_entity.id
_entity.type
_entity.pdbx_description
1 polymer ?
#
loop_
_entity_poly.entity_id
_entity_poly.type
_entity_poly.pdbx_seq_one_letter_code
_entity_poly.pdbx_strand_id
1 'polypeptide(L)'
;MDDNFSSRVKDVITYSKEEAIRLGHDFIGTEHLLLGILRDGGGKAIKILKSLEIDLDFLKRKIEILSPPNPIMNYEENLRKNLHLTRQAERALKTTFLEAKLFQGNSINTAHLLLCILRNENDPTTKLLE
;
A
#
# COMPACT_ATOMS: atom_id res chain seq x y z
N MET A 1 -9.56 15.27 5.32
CA MET A 1 -9.05 13.99 5.87
C MET A 1 -7.54 13.84 5.67
N ASP A 2 -6.95 14.63 4.76
CA ASP A 2 -5.56 14.46 4.30
C ASP A 2 -4.49 15.30 5.02
N ASP A 3 -4.88 16.18 5.94
CA ASP A 3 -3.95 17.16 6.53
C ASP A 3 -2.91 16.53 7.48
N ASN A 4 -3.17 15.30 7.96
CA ASN A 4 -2.29 14.61 8.92
C ASN A 4 -1.36 13.56 8.28
N PHE A 5 -1.52 13.28 6.99
CA PHE A 5 -0.60 12.39 6.27
C PHE A 5 0.69 13.14 5.93
N SER A 6 1.83 12.54 6.26
CA SER A 6 3.12 13.02 5.75
C SER A 6 3.10 13.04 4.21
N SER A 7 3.87 13.94 3.60
CA SER A 7 4.02 14.01 2.13
C SER A 7 4.26 12.64 1.53
N ARG A 8 5.18 11.88 2.14
CA ARG A 8 5.51 10.52 1.74
C ARG A 8 4.33 9.53 1.78
N VAL A 9 3.41 9.63 2.74
CA VAL A 9 2.22 8.77 2.74
C VAL A 9 1.26 9.15 1.61
N LYS A 10 1.15 10.45 1.28
CA LYS A 10 0.39 10.90 0.11
C LYS A 10 1.03 10.38 -1.18
N ASP A 11 2.35 10.41 -1.28
CA ASP A 11 3.09 9.84 -2.41
C ASP A 11 2.85 8.34 -2.53
N VAL A 12 2.91 7.59 -1.43
CA VAL A 12 2.57 6.16 -1.40
C VAL A 12 1.15 5.90 -1.91
N ILE A 13 0.15 6.68 -1.49
CA ILE A 13 -1.23 6.52 -1.98
C ILE A 13 -1.31 6.79 -3.50
N THR A 14 -0.61 7.81 -3.99
CA THR A 14 -0.50 8.10 -5.43
C THR A 14 0.14 6.92 -6.17
N TYR A 15 1.28 6.42 -5.69
CA TYR A 15 1.93 5.25 -6.27
C TYR A 15 1.04 4.02 -6.24
N SER A 16 0.26 3.80 -5.18
CA SER A 16 -0.67 2.67 -5.08
C SER A 16 -1.73 2.72 -6.18
N LYS A 17 -2.24 3.91 -6.50
CA LYS A 17 -3.16 4.10 -7.63
C LYS A 17 -2.49 3.78 -8.96
N GLU A 18 -1.26 4.25 -9.15
CA GLU A 18 -0.49 3.97 -10.37
C GLU A 18 -0.17 2.47 -10.51
N GLU A 19 0.14 1.78 -9.42
CA GLU A 19 0.38 0.33 -9.43
C GLU A 19 -0.90 -0.45 -9.80
N ALA A 20 -2.08 -0.03 -9.30
CA ALA A 20 -3.35 -0.62 -9.70
C ALA A 20 -3.61 -0.44 -11.20
N ILE A 21 -3.36 0.76 -11.73
CA ILE A 21 -3.47 1.04 -13.18
C ILE A 21 -2.46 0.19 -13.97
N ARG A 22 -1.21 0.09 -13.51
CA ARG A 22 -0.14 -0.69 -14.15
C ARG A 22 -0.48 -2.19 -14.21
N LEU A 23 -1.11 -2.71 -13.16
CA LEU A 23 -1.56 -4.11 -13.09
C LEU A 23 -2.91 -4.32 -13.79
N GLY A 24 -3.57 -3.27 -14.30
CA GLY A 24 -4.86 -3.40 -14.97
C GLY A 24 -6.02 -3.71 -14.03
N HIS A 25 -5.91 -3.34 -12.76
CA HIS A 25 -6.96 -3.51 -11.75
C HIS A 25 -7.85 -2.26 -11.66
N ASP A 26 -9.15 -2.48 -11.45
CA ASP A 26 -10.19 -1.44 -11.37
C ASP A 26 -10.48 -0.98 -9.92
N PHE A 27 -9.69 -1.46 -8.97
CA PHE A 27 -9.71 -1.09 -7.56
C PHE A 27 -8.30 -0.95 -6.99
N ILE A 28 -8.18 -0.25 -5.85
CA ILE A 28 -6.95 -0.16 -5.06
C ILE A 28 -7.10 -1.05 -3.84
N GLY A 29 -6.39 -2.17 -3.86
CA GLY A 29 -6.26 -3.12 -2.75
C GLY A 29 -5.05 -2.86 -1.83
N THR A 30 -4.90 -3.68 -0.80
CA THR A 30 -3.79 -3.60 0.17
C THR A 30 -2.45 -4.01 -0.44
N GLU A 31 -2.48 -4.91 -1.41
CA GLU A 31 -1.35 -5.26 -2.28
C GLU A 31 -0.80 -4.04 -3.03
N HIS A 32 -1.68 -3.17 -3.51
CA HIS A 32 -1.31 -1.94 -4.19
C HIS A 32 -0.73 -0.91 -3.22
N LEU A 33 -1.29 -0.82 -2.01
CA LEU A 33 -0.73 -0.01 -0.93
C LEU A 33 0.70 -0.45 -0.58
N LEU A 34 0.93 -1.77 -0.49
CA LEU A 34 2.25 -2.32 -0.21
C LEU A 34 3.21 -2.09 -1.39
N LEU A 35 2.78 -2.29 -2.64
CA LEU A 35 3.57 -1.94 -3.82
C LEU A 35 3.91 -0.45 -3.87
N GLY A 36 2.98 0.43 -3.46
CA GLY A 36 3.22 1.87 -3.33
C GLY A 36 4.29 2.19 -2.29
N ILE A 37 4.31 1.49 -1.16
CA ILE A 37 5.38 1.59 -0.14
C ILE A 37 6.72 1.15 -0.73
N LEU A 38 6.75 0.00 -1.42
CA LEU A 38 7.96 -0.53 -2.06
C LEU A 38 8.49 0.42 -3.13
N ARG A 39 7.60 1.06 -3.89
CA ARG A 39 7.93 2.01 -4.95
C ARG A 39 8.45 3.35 -4.43
N ASP A 40 7.91 3.88 -3.32
CA ASP A 40 8.52 5.03 -2.63
C ASP A 40 9.96 4.73 -2.21
N GLY A 41 10.28 3.47 -1.88
CA GLY A 41 11.65 3.00 -1.64
C GLY A 41 12.31 3.59 -0.38
N GLY A 42 11.58 4.38 0.40
CA GLY A 42 12.07 5.05 1.60
C GLY A 42 11.11 5.04 2.78
N GLY A 43 11.32 6.01 3.68
CA GLY A 43 10.52 6.13 4.90
C GLY A 43 10.78 5.03 5.94
N LYS A 44 9.93 5.00 6.96
CA LYS A 44 10.10 4.08 8.09
C LYS A 44 9.69 2.64 7.73
N ALA A 45 8.67 2.46 6.89
CA ALA A 45 8.26 1.13 6.42
C ALA A 45 9.41 0.35 5.77
N ILE A 46 10.13 0.98 4.83
CA ILE A 46 11.26 0.34 4.14
C ILE A 46 12.41 0.04 5.10
N LYS A 47 12.67 0.93 6.08
CA LYS A 47 13.66 0.66 7.12
C LYS A 47 13.28 -0.57 7.96
N ILE A 48 12.02 -0.69 8.35
CA ILE A 48 11.51 -1.84 9.10
C ILE A 48 11.67 -3.13 8.28
N LEU A 49 11.22 -3.14 7.02
CA LEU A 49 11.35 -4.32 6.16
C LEU A 49 12.82 -4.75 5.99
N LYS A 50 13.74 -3.79 5.79
CA LYS A 50 15.18 -4.07 5.71
C LYS A 50 15.77 -4.56 7.04
N SER A 51 15.35 -4.01 8.17
CA SER A 51 15.75 -4.47 9.51
C SER A 51 15.27 -5.89 9.82
N LEU A 52 14.20 -6.35 9.17
CA LEU A 52 13.71 -7.72 9.21
C LEU A 52 14.36 -8.61 8.14
N GLU A 53 15.41 -8.13 7.47
CA GLU A 53 16.14 -8.86 6.42
C GLU A 53 15.29 -9.31 5.23
N ILE A 54 14.17 -8.60 4.99
CA ILE A 54 13.29 -8.88 3.86
C ILE A 54 13.90 -8.33 2.57
N ASP A 55 14.09 -9.19 1.58
CA ASP A 55 14.40 -8.80 0.21
C ASP A 55 13.17 -8.13 -0.42
N LEU A 56 13.29 -6.83 -0.68
CA LEU A 56 12.22 -5.99 -1.23
C LEU A 56 11.85 -6.35 -2.67
N ASP A 57 12.83 -6.78 -3.47
CA ASP A 57 12.59 -7.21 -4.86
C ASP A 57 11.87 -8.55 -4.87
N PHE A 58 12.25 -9.46 -3.97
CA PHE A 58 11.55 -10.73 -3.78
C PHE A 58 10.12 -10.52 -3.27
N LEU A 59 9.91 -9.63 -2.30
CA LEU A 59 8.58 -9.28 -1.80
C LEU A 59 7.71 -8.68 -2.91
N LYS A 60 8.25 -7.76 -3.71
CA LYS A 60 7.55 -7.19 -4.86
C LYS A 60 7.06 -8.28 -5.83
N ARG A 61 7.95 -9.21 -6.21
CA ARG A 61 7.59 -10.35 -7.08
C ARG A 61 6.50 -11.22 -6.46
N LYS A 62 6.59 -11.53 -5.16
CA LYS A 62 5.56 -12.28 -4.43
C LYS A 62 4.19 -11.60 -4.51
N ILE A 63 4.14 -10.28 -4.33
CA ILE A 63 2.89 -9.51 -4.42
C ILE A 63 2.30 -9.56 -5.83
N GLU A 64 3.13 -9.39 -6.87
CA GLU A 64 2.68 -9.46 -8.27
C GLU A 64 2.21 -10.87 -8.67
N ILE A 65 2.77 -11.92 -8.08
CA ILE A 65 2.29 -13.30 -8.30
C ILE A 65 0.92 -13.52 -7.65
N LEU A 66 0.70 -12.94 -6.45
CA LEU A 66 -0.56 -13.05 -5.73
C LEU A 66 -1.69 -12.27 -6.43
N SER A 67 -1.37 -11.11 -6.99
CA SER A 67 -2.29 -10.27 -7.78
C SER A 67 -1.72 -10.06 -9.19
N PRO A 68 -1.91 -11.06 -10.08
CA PRO A 68 -1.30 -11.05 -11.41
C PRO A 68 -1.87 -9.91 -12.27
N PRO A 69 -1.03 -9.29 -13.13
CA PRO A 69 -1.50 -8.26 -14.05
C PRO A 69 -2.63 -8.76 -14.95
N ASN A 70 -3.63 -7.91 -15.21
CA ASN A 70 -4.70 -8.14 -16.17
C ASN A 70 -4.37 -7.48 -17.53
N PRO A 71 -3.88 -8.24 -18.53
CA PRO A 71 -3.39 -7.70 -19.80
C PRO A 71 -4.51 -7.25 -20.75
N ILE A 72 -5.77 -7.56 -20.45
CA ILE A 72 -6.91 -7.27 -21.33
C ILE A 72 -7.32 -5.78 -21.23
N MET A 73 -6.95 -5.09 -20.15
CA MET A 73 -7.30 -3.68 -19.97
C MET A 73 -6.29 -2.72 -20.61
N ASN A 74 -6.80 -1.77 -21.40
CA ASN A 74 -5.98 -0.71 -22.00
C ASN A 74 -5.54 0.31 -20.93
N TYR A 75 -4.24 0.58 -20.87
CA TYR A 75 -3.65 1.55 -19.95
C TYR A 75 -4.28 2.96 -20.09
N GLU A 76 -4.54 3.41 -21.31
CA GLU A 76 -5.18 4.70 -21.61
C GLU A 76 -6.59 4.80 -21.02
N GLU A 77 -7.33 3.70 -21.00
CA GLU A 77 -8.68 3.63 -20.44
C GLU A 77 -8.64 3.63 -18.91
N ASN A 78 -7.65 2.97 -18.31
CA ASN A 78 -7.47 2.92 -16.85
C ASN A 78 -7.07 4.26 -16.25
N LEU A 79 -6.29 5.09 -16.95
CA LEU A 79 -5.96 6.45 -16.47
C LEU A 79 -7.18 7.34 -16.23
N ARG A 80 -8.25 7.12 -17.00
CA ARG A 80 -9.51 7.88 -16.87
C ARG A 80 -10.43 7.34 -15.78
N LYS A 81 -10.14 6.15 -15.23
CA LYS A 81 -10.98 5.54 -14.20
C LYS A 81 -10.72 6.17 -12.83
N ASN A 82 -11.81 6.48 -12.15
CA ASN A 82 -11.79 6.71 -10.72
C ASN A 82 -11.72 5.35 -10.01
N LEU A 83 -10.51 4.95 -9.63
CA LEU A 83 -10.30 3.73 -8.86
C LEU A 83 -10.83 3.92 -7.43
N HIS A 84 -11.64 2.96 -6.99
CA HIS A 84 -12.13 2.91 -5.62
C HIS A 84 -11.21 2.05 -4.75
N LEU A 85 -11.17 2.31 -3.45
CA LEU A 85 -10.46 1.46 -2.50
C LEU A 85 -11.29 0.21 -2.20
N THR A 86 -10.63 -0.94 -2.06
CA THR A 86 -11.29 -2.11 -1.48
C THR A 86 -11.65 -1.84 -0.02
N ARG A 87 -12.63 -2.58 0.53
CA ARG A 87 -13.00 -2.45 1.95
C ARG A 87 -11.81 -2.69 2.91
N GLN A 88 -10.86 -3.54 2.51
CA GLN A 88 -9.66 -3.84 3.28
C GLN A 88 -8.67 -2.67 3.24
N ALA A 89 -8.40 -2.12 2.05
CA ALA A 89 -7.55 -0.95 1.88
C ALA A 89 -8.12 0.28 2.60
N GLU A 90 -9.44 0.50 2.50
CA GLU A 90 -10.12 1.59 3.19
C GLU A 90 -10.01 1.44 4.73
N ARG A 91 -10.18 0.22 5.25
CA ARG A 91 -9.98 -0.08 6.67
C ARG A 91 -8.54 0.15 7.13
N ALA A 92 -7.54 -0.25 6.33
CA ALA A 92 -6.13 -0.05 6.64
C ALA A 92 -5.82 1.46 6.76
N LEU A 93 -6.26 2.28 5.80
CA LEU A 93 -6.08 3.73 5.83
C LEU A 93 -6.83 4.40 7.00
N LYS A 94 -8.10 4.04 7.22
CA LYS A 94 -8.88 4.55 8.36
C LYS A 94 -8.21 4.22 9.68
N THR A 95 -7.69 3.01 9.84
CA THR A 95 -7.03 2.65 11.10
C THR A 95 -5.68 3.32 11.25
N THR A 96 -4.92 3.49 10.17
CA THR A 96 -3.65 4.22 10.18
C THR A 96 -3.85 5.63 10.77
N PHE A 97 -4.95 6.28 10.41
CA PHE A 97 -5.34 7.58 10.97
C PHE A 97 -5.69 7.52 12.46
N LEU A 98 -6.44 6.51 12.89
CA LEU A 98 -6.84 6.35 14.29
C LEU A 98 -5.64 6.02 15.19
N GLU A 99 -4.73 5.15 14.74
CA GLU A 99 -3.53 4.79 15.49
C GLU A 99 -2.61 6.00 15.69
N ALA A 100 -2.36 6.78 14.63
CA ALA A 100 -1.51 7.96 14.75
C ALA A 100 -2.07 9.00 15.75
N LYS A 101 -3.41 9.14 15.82
CA LYS A 101 -4.06 9.96 16.86
C LYS A 101 -3.84 9.42 18.26
N LEU A 102 -3.89 8.10 18.45
CA LEU A 102 -3.68 7.46 19.75
C LEU A 102 -2.23 7.57 20.23
N PHE A 103 -1.26 7.51 19.32
CA PHE A 103 0.17 7.59 19.64
C PHE A 103 0.68 9.03 19.92
N GLN A 104 -0.20 10.04 19.96
CA GLN A 104 0.16 11.47 20.11
C GLN A 104 1.22 11.94 19.09
N GLY A 105 1.37 11.22 17.97
CA GLY A 105 2.36 11.52 16.96
C GLY A 105 1.89 12.64 16.04
N ASN A 106 2.66 13.72 15.93
CA ASN A 106 2.34 14.87 15.07
C ASN A 106 2.26 14.55 13.55
N SER A 107 2.54 13.32 13.10
CA SER A 107 2.42 12.95 11.68
C SER A 107 2.23 11.45 11.42
N ILE A 108 1.32 11.13 10.50
CA ILE A 108 1.15 9.77 9.97
C ILE A 108 2.27 9.50 8.95
N ASN A 109 3.19 8.59 9.31
CA ASN A 109 4.26 8.10 8.43
C ASN A 109 4.00 6.68 7.89
N THR A 110 4.88 6.22 6.99
CA THR A 110 4.74 4.93 6.30
C THR A 110 4.77 3.70 7.21
N ALA A 111 5.36 3.77 8.42
CA ALA A 111 5.35 2.63 9.34
C ALA A 111 3.95 2.32 9.88
N HIS A 112 3.14 3.35 10.20
CA HIS A 112 1.76 3.12 10.64
C HIS A 112 0.94 2.48 9.53
N LEU A 113 1.15 2.91 8.28
CA LEU A 113 0.47 2.33 7.13
C LEU A 113 0.85 0.86 6.93
N LEU A 114 2.15 0.56 6.97
CA LEU A 114 2.64 -0.82 6.90
C LEU A 114 2.04 -1.67 8.02
N LEU A 115 2.09 -1.20 9.27
CA LEU A 115 1.50 -1.90 10.42
C LEU A 115 0.01 -2.20 10.21
N CYS A 116 -0.77 -1.21 9.78
CA CYS A 116 -2.21 -1.37 9.56
C CYS A 116 -2.56 -2.32 8.41
N ILE A 117 -1.70 -2.43 7.39
CA ILE A 117 -1.85 -3.43 6.33
C ILE A 117 -1.60 -4.83 6.93
N LEU A 118 -0.49 -5.01 7.64
CA LEU A 118 -0.06 -6.32 8.17
C LEU A 118 -0.87 -6.80 9.37
N ARG A 119 -1.62 -5.93 10.04
CA ARG A 119 -2.44 -6.32 11.20
C ARG A 119 -3.65 -7.18 10.83
N ASN A 120 -4.03 -7.22 9.54
CA ASN A 120 -5.12 -8.08 9.09
C ASN A 120 -4.57 -9.45 8.66
N GLU A 121 -4.60 -10.44 9.56
CA GLU A 121 -4.14 -11.81 9.29
C GLU A 121 -4.93 -12.53 8.18
N ASN A 122 -6.16 -12.07 7.91
CA ASN A 122 -6.99 -12.62 6.83
C ASN A 122 -6.64 -12.00 5.46
N ASP A 123 -5.81 -10.96 5.42
CA ASP A 123 -5.35 -10.35 4.18
C ASP A 123 -4.29 -11.25 3.52
N PRO A 124 -4.50 -11.71 2.27
CA PRO A 124 -3.50 -12.48 1.54
C PRO A 124 -2.14 -11.77 1.44
N THR A 125 -2.12 -10.43 1.43
CA THR A 125 -0.91 -9.62 1.41
C THR A 125 -0.07 -9.80 2.68
N THR A 126 -0.71 -9.95 3.85
CA THR A 126 -0.02 -10.13 5.14
C THR A 126 0.76 -11.43 5.17
N LYS A 127 0.17 -12.50 4.61
CA LYS A 127 0.78 -13.85 4.57
C LYS A 127 2.05 -13.94 3.74
N LEU A 128 2.38 -12.90 2.96
CA LEU A 128 3.61 -12.87 2.16
C LEU A 128 4.87 -12.63 3.01
N LEU A 129 4.69 -12.11 4.24
CA LEU A 129 5.73 -11.76 5.20
C LEU A 129 5.86 -12.76 6.36
N GLU A 130 5.07 -13.83 6.38
CA GLU A 130 5.25 -15.01 7.23
C GLU A 130 6.32 -15.94 6.63
#